data_AF-A0A365H4Y1-F1
#
_entry.id   AF-A0A365H4Y1-F1
#
_cell.length_a   1.000
_cell.length_b   1.000
_cell.length_c   1.000
_cell.angle_alpha   90.00
_cell.angle_beta   90.00
_cell.angle_gamma   90.00
#
_symmetry.space_group_name_H-M   'P 1'
#
loop_
_entity.id
_entity.type
_entity.pdbx_description
1 polymer ?
#
loop_
_entity_poly.entity_id
_entity_poly.type
_entity_poly.pdbx_seq_one_letter_code
_entity_poly.pdbx_strand_id
1 'polypeptide(L)'
;MSLCGVSPEIALGWLRHRADPAPGKAGRAGGGRVSDRGDRVPVTDDGERDRDLERHRGELTGYCYRMLGSGFEAEDAVQEAFVRAWRTHDPSRGPLRPWLFRLATNVCLDMLRGPQRRARAMDLGPAAVPGAPLGDPLPPDRWVYPIPDSRLDPAELAVARDTVRLAFVAALQHLPPRQRAVLILRDVLKWSAAETAGLLSTSVASVNSALQRARARFPLVEPPAGEVDEDLLARYISAFERSDMAALVSLLHEDATSSMPPFTWWLRGRESIRTVLLASGAPCAGSRLLPTRANGCPAFGQYRDGKPFALVVIEGGDLITGETTYLDPGLFPFFGLPMSSASPSRIDG
;
A
#
# COMPACT_ATOMS: atom_id res chain seq x y z
N MET A 1 -24.59 -14.10 11.21
CA MET A 1 -23.26 -14.32 10.60
C MET A 1 -22.41 -13.13 10.99
N SER A 2 -21.43 -13.34 11.88
CA SER A 2 -20.67 -12.26 12.52
C SER A 2 -19.57 -11.71 11.58
N LEU A 3 -19.32 -10.40 11.64
CA LEU A 3 -18.28 -9.68 10.89
C LEU A 3 -16.86 -10.23 11.05
N CYS A 4 -16.57 -11.02 12.09
CA CYS A 4 -15.31 -11.76 12.18
C CYS A 4 -15.49 -13.28 12.29
N GLY A 5 -16.59 -13.81 11.77
CA GLY A 5 -16.79 -15.24 11.53
C GLY A 5 -15.92 -15.81 10.39
N VAL A 6 -14.93 -15.05 9.90
CA VAL A 6 -13.83 -15.60 9.10
C VAL A 6 -12.97 -16.44 10.05
N SER A 7 -13.21 -17.75 10.08
CA SER A 7 -12.38 -18.68 10.84
C SER A 7 -10.91 -18.44 10.50
N PRO A 8 -9.98 -18.46 11.49
CA PRO A 8 -8.54 -18.33 11.26
C PRO A 8 -8.01 -19.22 10.14
N GLU A 9 -8.66 -20.36 9.89
CA GLU A 9 -8.35 -21.32 8.83
C GLU A 9 -8.53 -20.75 7.41
N ILE A 10 -9.48 -19.84 7.17
CA ILE A 10 -9.69 -19.22 5.85
C ILE A 10 -8.57 -18.19 5.56
N ALA A 11 -8.19 -17.39 6.55
CA ALA A 11 -7.08 -16.45 6.44
C ALA A 11 -5.71 -17.15 6.33
N LEU A 12 -5.51 -18.27 7.06
CA LEU A 12 -4.31 -19.09 6.99
C LEU A 12 -4.24 -19.95 5.70
N GLY A 13 -5.37 -20.37 5.15
CA GLY A 13 -5.45 -21.08 3.87
C GLY A 13 -5.00 -20.22 2.68
N TRP A 14 -5.30 -18.92 2.73
CA TRP A 14 -4.87 -17.94 1.72
C TRP A 14 -3.36 -17.65 1.77
N LEU A 15 -2.76 -17.59 2.98
CA LEU A 15 -1.31 -17.44 3.16
C LEU A 15 -0.50 -18.60 2.55
N ARG A 16 -1.06 -19.83 2.53
CA ARG A 16 -0.38 -20.98 1.92
C ARG A 16 -0.27 -20.87 0.40
N HIS A 17 -1.22 -20.22 -0.27
CA HIS A 17 -1.15 -19.98 -1.71
C HIS A 17 -0.14 -18.88 -2.11
N ARG A 18 0.30 -18.03 -1.18
CA ARG A 18 1.35 -17.02 -1.39
C ARG A 18 2.77 -17.61 -1.31
N ALA A 19 2.92 -18.81 -0.76
CA ALA A 19 4.23 -19.39 -0.40
C ALA A 19 4.85 -20.33 -1.46
N ASP A 20 4.28 -20.46 -2.66
CA ASP A 20 4.85 -21.29 -3.73
C ASP A 20 5.58 -20.45 -4.79
N PRO A 21 6.91 -20.27 -4.67
CA PRO A 21 7.75 -19.89 -5.79
C PRO A 21 7.97 -21.10 -6.71
N ALA A 22 7.81 -20.89 -8.02
CA ALA A 22 8.16 -21.87 -9.04
C ALA A 22 9.64 -22.32 -8.93
N PRO A 23 9.98 -23.59 -9.16
CA PRO A 23 11.33 -24.11 -8.92
C PRO A 23 12.35 -23.59 -9.95
N GLY A 24 13.26 -22.72 -9.50
CA GLY A 24 14.45 -22.30 -10.22
C GLY A 24 15.58 -23.34 -10.12
N LYS A 25 16.18 -23.70 -11.25
CA LYS A 25 17.16 -24.77 -11.39
C LYS A 25 18.45 -24.51 -10.60
N ALA A 26 18.87 -25.50 -9.81
CA ALA A 26 20.13 -25.52 -9.06
C ALA A 26 21.35 -25.62 -9.99
N GLY A 27 22.24 -24.62 -9.91
CA GLY A 27 23.56 -24.59 -10.53
C GLY A 27 24.65 -24.98 -9.53
N ARG A 28 25.54 -25.86 -9.98
CA ARG A 28 26.56 -26.63 -9.25
C ARG A 28 27.63 -25.76 -8.58
N ALA A 29 27.95 -26.05 -7.31
CA ALA A 29 29.05 -25.48 -6.55
C ALA A 29 30.41 -26.09 -6.98
N GLY A 30 31.41 -25.24 -7.20
CA GLY A 30 32.82 -25.61 -7.39
C GLY A 30 33.69 -24.84 -6.40
N GLY A 31 34.31 -25.56 -5.47
CA GLY A 31 35.18 -24.99 -4.44
C GLY A 31 36.56 -24.58 -4.96
N GLY A 32 37.03 -23.41 -4.50
CA GLY A 32 38.38 -22.92 -4.70
C GLY A 32 38.87 -22.23 -3.43
N ARG A 33 40.07 -22.62 -2.96
CA ARG A 33 40.67 -22.27 -1.67
C ARG A 33 41.00 -20.78 -1.56
N VAL A 34 40.74 -20.23 -0.38
CA VAL A 34 41.20 -18.89 0.06
C VAL A 34 42.65 -18.99 0.51
N SER A 35 43.53 -18.20 -0.08
CA SER A 35 44.83 -17.88 0.49
C SER A 35 44.82 -16.44 0.99
N ASP A 36 45.03 -16.30 2.30
CA ASP A 36 45.19 -15.09 3.06
C ASP A 36 46.45 -14.31 2.64
N ARG A 37 46.27 -13.10 2.10
CA ARG A 37 47.25 -12.01 2.12
C ARG A 37 46.50 -10.70 2.26
N GLY A 38 46.76 -10.03 3.39
CA GLY A 38 46.16 -8.76 3.75
C GLY A 38 46.38 -7.70 2.67
N ASP A 39 45.27 -7.27 2.08
CA ASP A 39 45.16 -6.03 1.34
C ASP A 39 44.06 -5.20 2.00
N ARG A 40 44.35 -3.94 2.30
CA ARG A 40 43.36 -3.01 2.84
C ARG A 40 42.30 -2.78 1.77
N VAL A 41 41.10 -3.35 1.98
CA VAL A 41 39.94 -3.12 1.10
C VAL A 41 39.59 -1.63 1.11
N PRO A 42 39.57 -0.94 -0.05
CA PRO A 42 39.14 0.44 -0.11
C PRO A 42 37.62 0.50 0.06
N VAL A 43 37.14 0.97 1.22
CA VAL A 43 35.71 1.09 1.59
C VAL A 43 35.00 2.26 0.87
N THR A 44 35.46 2.74 -0.30
CA THR A 44 35.20 4.14 -0.69
C THR A 44 34.46 4.45 -2.00
N ASP A 45 34.13 3.50 -2.89
CA ASP A 45 33.27 3.80 -4.07
C ASP A 45 31.87 3.16 -3.95
N ASP A 46 31.82 1.88 -3.56
CA ASP A 46 30.56 1.15 -3.48
C ASP A 46 29.61 1.75 -2.41
N GLY A 47 30.13 2.06 -1.22
CA GLY A 47 29.32 2.67 -0.15
C GLY A 47 28.85 4.10 -0.45
N GLU A 48 29.50 4.82 -1.36
CA GLU A 48 29.05 6.15 -1.80
C GLU A 48 27.92 6.04 -2.83
N ARG A 49 28.09 5.16 -3.83
CA ARG A 49 27.04 4.86 -4.81
C ARG A 49 25.76 4.31 -4.17
N ASP A 50 25.89 3.46 -3.16
CA ASP A 50 24.73 2.93 -2.44
C ASP A 50 23.97 4.05 -1.72
N ARG A 51 24.70 4.95 -1.07
CA ARG A 51 24.11 6.14 -0.42
C ARG A 51 23.46 7.07 -1.43
N ASP A 52 24.00 7.20 -2.63
CA ASP A 52 23.44 8.02 -3.70
C ASP A 52 22.13 7.47 -4.23
N LEU A 53 22.04 6.15 -4.45
CA LEU A 53 20.79 5.48 -4.81
C LEU A 53 19.75 5.62 -3.70
N GLU A 54 20.15 5.36 -2.46
CA GLU A 54 19.23 5.36 -1.31
C GLU A 54 18.57 6.73 -1.06
N ARG A 55 19.26 7.83 -1.40
CA ARG A 55 18.67 9.19 -1.37
C ARG A 55 17.45 9.35 -2.30
N HIS A 56 17.30 8.50 -3.30
CA HIS A 56 16.18 8.49 -4.23
C HIS A 56 15.10 7.45 -3.90
N ARG A 57 15.28 6.61 -2.87
CA ARG A 57 14.37 5.50 -2.57
C ARG A 57 12.95 5.98 -2.32
N GLY A 58 12.75 6.91 -1.39
CA GLY A 58 11.40 7.36 -1.00
C GLY A 58 10.60 7.89 -2.19
N GLU A 59 11.22 8.75 -3.00
CA GLU A 59 10.60 9.34 -4.20
C GLU A 59 10.25 8.27 -5.26
N LEU A 60 11.16 7.32 -5.50
CA LEU A 60 10.93 6.23 -6.45
C LEU A 60 9.89 5.23 -5.93
N THR A 61 9.86 4.95 -4.63
CA THR A 61 8.85 4.10 -4.00
C THR A 61 7.47 4.75 -4.16
N GLY A 62 7.34 6.07 -3.92
CA GLY A 62 6.10 6.80 -4.17
C GLY A 62 5.67 6.76 -5.65
N TYR A 63 6.60 6.88 -6.59
CA TYR A 63 6.33 6.73 -8.02
C TYR A 63 5.86 5.31 -8.39
N CYS A 64 6.64 4.28 -8.03
CA CYS A 64 6.33 2.89 -8.30
C CYS A 64 5.02 2.46 -7.65
N TYR A 65 4.72 2.96 -6.45
CA TYR A 65 3.47 2.70 -5.76
C TYR A 65 2.25 3.23 -6.53
N ARG A 66 2.31 4.46 -7.03
CA ARG A 66 1.25 5.01 -7.90
C ARG A 66 1.13 4.25 -9.22
N MET A 67 2.24 3.74 -9.73
CA MET A 67 2.26 2.90 -10.93
C MET A 67 1.62 1.53 -10.70
N LEU A 68 1.88 0.87 -9.57
CA LEU A 68 1.58 -0.56 -9.37
C LEU A 68 0.39 -0.81 -8.43
N GLY A 69 0.07 0.11 -7.52
CA GLY A 69 -1.03 -0.03 -6.56
C GLY A 69 -0.76 -1.00 -5.41
N SER A 70 0.49 -1.42 -5.20
CA SER A 70 0.91 -2.30 -4.10
C SER A 70 2.25 -1.82 -3.54
N GLY A 71 2.32 -1.64 -2.22
CA GLY A 71 3.56 -1.21 -1.55
C GLY A 71 4.67 -2.24 -1.67
N PHE A 72 4.34 -3.53 -1.65
CA PHE A 72 5.30 -4.62 -1.85
C PHE A 72 5.91 -4.57 -3.25
N GLU A 73 5.06 -4.51 -4.28
CA GLU A 73 5.53 -4.47 -5.68
C GLU A 73 6.31 -3.18 -5.97
N ALA A 74 5.99 -2.08 -5.28
CA ALA A 74 6.73 -0.83 -5.39
C ALA A 74 8.17 -0.98 -4.88
N GLU A 75 8.39 -1.56 -3.70
CA GLU A 75 9.73 -1.80 -3.16
C GLU A 75 10.52 -2.76 -4.05
N ASP A 76 9.89 -3.82 -4.55
CA ASP A 76 10.52 -4.76 -5.47
C ASP A 76 10.95 -4.05 -6.77
N ALA A 77 10.09 -3.20 -7.33
CA ALA A 77 10.39 -2.43 -8.53
C ALA A 77 11.54 -1.44 -8.32
N VAL A 78 11.59 -0.77 -7.16
CA VAL A 78 12.70 0.13 -6.81
C VAL A 78 13.99 -0.65 -6.65
N GLN A 79 13.98 -1.79 -5.98
CA GLN A 79 15.19 -2.60 -5.83
C GLN A 79 15.71 -3.13 -7.16
N GLU A 80 14.83 -3.62 -8.03
CA GLU A 80 15.22 -4.03 -9.38
C GLU A 80 15.80 -2.85 -10.18
N ALA A 81 15.22 -1.65 -10.05
CA ALA A 81 15.76 -0.44 -10.68
C ALA A 81 17.15 -0.07 -10.13
N PHE A 82 17.39 -0.20 -8.82
CA PHE A 82 18.69 0.05 -8.19
C PHE A 82 19.73 -0.96 -8.64
N VAL A 83 19.40 -2.25 -8.68
CA VAL A 83 20.32 -3.30 -9.18
C VAL A 83 20.70 -3.04 -10.64
N ARG A 84 19.76 -2.61 -11.48
CA ARG A 84 20.05 -2.22 -12.87
C ARG A 84 20.91 -0.96 -12.93
N ALA A 85 20.60 0.05 -12.11
CA ALA A 85 21.35 1.30 -12.06
C ALA A 85 22.79 1.06 -11.63
N TRP A 86 23.01 0.28 -10.58
CA TRP A 86 24.33 -0.11 -10.10
C TRP A 86 25.24 -0.66 -11.20
N ARG A 87 24.66 -1.51 -12.07
CA ARG A 87 25.40 -2.18 -13.15
C ARG A 87 25.62 -1.32 -14.38
N THR A 88 24.81 -0.29 -14.59
CA THR A 88 24.72 0.39 -15.90
C THR A 88 24.84 1.90 -15.84
N HIS A 89 24.82 2.51 -14.64
CA HIS A 89 24.89 3.95 -14.52
C HIS A 89 26.29 4.46 -14.89
N ASP A 90 26.29 5.41 -15.82
CA ASP A 90 27.46 6.10 -16.31
C ASP A 90 27.22 7.61 -16.09
N PRO A 91 27.86 8.23 -15.09
CA PRO A 91 27.68 9.65 -14.77
C PRO A 91 27.97 10.59 -15.95
N SER A 92 28.78 10.16 -16.92
CA SER A 92 29.09 10.97 -18.12
C SER A 92 27.90 11.12 -19.07
N ARG A 93 26.89 10.23 -18.96
CA ARG A 93 25.70 10.22 -19.83
C ARG A 93 24.53 11.03 -19.28
N GLY A 94 24.70 11.64 -18.11
CA GLY A 94 23.72 12.53 -17.52
C GLY A 94 23.37 12.19 -16.06
N PRO A 95 22.41 12.94 -15.49
CA PRO A 95 22.10 12.86 -14.07
C PRO A 95 21.45 11.54 -13.66
N LEU A 96 21.76 11.09 -12.43
CA LEU A 96 21.27 9.84 -11.85
C LEU A 96 19.75 9.79 -11.70
N ARG A 97 19.13 10.85 -11.15
CA ARG A 97 17.67 10.85 -10.88
C ARG A 97 16.82 10.54 -12.13
N PRO A 98 16.98 11.24 -13.28
CA PRO A 98 16.25 10.87 -14.49
C PRO A 98 16.55 9.48 -15.02
N TRP A 99 17.77 8.97 -14.77
CA TRP A 99 18.13 7.60 -15.11
C TRP A 99 17.36 6.57 -14.29
N LEU A 100 17.28 6.76 -12.97
CA LEU A 100 16.53 5.89 -12.07
C LEU A 100 15.04 5.86 -12.40
N PHE A 101 14.43 7.02 -12.64
CA PHE A 101 13.02 7.09 -13.03
C PHE A 101 12.71 6.36 -14.34
N ARG A 102 13.64 6.38 -15.31
CA ARG A 102 13.49 5.60 -16.54
C ARG A 102 13.53 4.10 -16.26
N LEU A 103 14.48 3.64 -15.46
CA LEU A 103 14.60 2.22 -15.09
C LEU A 103 13.36 1.75 -14.32
N ALA A 104 12.96 2.49 -13.28
CA ALA A 104 11.78 2.21 -12.48
C ALA A 104 10.50 2.18 -13.33
N THR A 105 10.35 3.11 -14.28
CA THR A 105 9.21 3.11 -15.22
C THR A 105 9.20 1.86 -16.08
N ASN A 106 10.33 1.46 -16.65
CA ASN A 106 10.40 0.25 -17.46
C ASN A 106 10.07 -1.00 -16.64
N VAL A 107 10.60 -1.11 -15.43
CA VAL A 107 10.28 -2.20 -14.50
C VAL A 107 8.77 -2.24 -14.21
N CYS A 108 8.17 -1.10 -13.85
CA CYS A 108 6.73 -1.03 -13.60
C CYS A 108 5.90 -1.42 -14.83
N LEU A 109 6.27 -0.92 -16.02
CA LEU A 109 5.58 -1.25 -17.26
C LEU A 109 5.70 -2.74 -17.60
N ASP A 110 6.83 -3.36 -17.29
CA ASP A 110 7.04 -4.80 -17.48
C ASP A 110 6.17 -5.63 -16.53
N MET A 111 6.06 -5.23 -15.26
CA MET A 111 5.16 -5.86 -14.27
C MET A 111 3.69 -5.72 -14.69
N LEU A 112 3.32 -4.59 -15.28
CA LEU A 112 1.95 -4.31 -15.74
C LEU A 112 1.58 -4.95 -17.09
N ARG A 113 2.42 -5.82 -17.67
CA ARG A 113 2.09 -6.55 -18.92
C ARG A 113 1.02 -7.63 -18.71
N GLY A 114 0.80 -8.08 -17.47
CA GLY A 114 -0.26 -9.02 -17.11
C GLY A 114 -1.62 -8.36 -16.88
N PRO A 115 -2.73 -9.13 -16.82
CA PRO A 115 -4.06 -8.60 -16.52
C PRO A 115 -4.19 -8.26 -15.02
N GLN A 116 -3.46 -7.24 -14.56
CA GLN A 116 -3.59 -6.70 -13.22
C GLN A 116 -4.49 -5.47 -13.26
N ARG A 117 -5.67 -5.59 -12.64
CA ARG A 117 -6.57 -4.45 -12.42
C ARG A 117 -6.91 -4.42 -10.94
N ARG A 118 -6.05 -3.73 -10.19
CA ARG A 118 -6.21 -3.49 -8.76
C ARG A 118 -7.30 -2.45 -8.52
N ALA A 119 -8.05 -2.65 -7.45
CA ALA A 119 -9.21 -1.85 -7.11
C ALA A 119 -9.42 -1.84 -5.59
N ARG A 120 -10.24 -0.92 -5.09
CA ARG A 120 -10.86 -1.05 -3.77
C ARG A 120 -12.19 -1.79 -3.89
N ALA A 121 -12.76 -2.22 -2.78
CA ALA A 121 -14.01 -2.98 -2.78
C ALA A 121 -15.16 -2.22 -3.48
N MET A 122 -15.29 -0.92 -3.22
CA MET A 122 -16.31 -0.06 -3.85
C MET A 122 -16.13 0.14 -5.36
N ASP A 123 -14.94 -0.13 -5.89
CA ASP A 123 -14.69 -0.04 -7.33
C ASP A 123 -15.04 -1.37 -8.07
N LEU A 124 -15.33 -2.44 -7.32
CA LEU A 124 -15.59 -3.79 -7.84
C LEU A 124 -17.09 -4.14 -7.90
N GLY A 125 -17.95 -3.40 -7.21
CA GLY A 125 -19.38 -3.66 -7.19
C GLY A 125 -20.17 -2.76 -6.24
N PRO A 126 -21.51 -2.88 -6.21
CA PRO A 126 -22.37 -2.11 -5.32
C PRO A 126 -22.14 -2.48 -3.84
N ALA A 127 -22.55 -1.59 -2.94
CA ALA A 127 -22.51 -1.85 -1.50
C ALA A 127 -23.36 -3.07 -1.16
N ALA A 128 -22.87 -3.87 -0.21
CA ALA A 128 -23.60 -4.98 0.34
C ALA A 128 -24.76 -4.48 1.23
N VAL A 129 -25.83 -5.27 1.27
CA VAL A 129 -26.91 -5.08 2.25
C VAL A 129 -26.48 -5.70 3.59
N PRO A 130 -26.77 -5.07 4.74
CA PRO A 130 -26.51 -5.66 6.05
C PRO A 130 -27.01 -7.11 6.16
N GLY A 131 -26.14 -8.02 6.60
CA GLY A 131 -26.44 -9.45 6.72
C GLY A 131 -26.14 -10.29 5.47
N ALA A 132 -25.78 -9.67 4.34
CA ALA A 132 -25.27 -10.40 3.18
C ALA A 132 -23.95 -11.12 3.51
N PRO A 133 -23.68 -12.31 2.93
CA PRO A 133 -22.42 -13.02 3.12
C PRO A 133 -21.24 -12.23 2.55
N LEU A 134 -20.04 -12.43 3.11
CA LEU A 134 -18.80 -11.81 2.63
C LEU A 134 -18.43 -12.22 1.19
N GLY A 135 -18.86 -13.42 0.78
CA GLY A 135 -18.46 -14.03 -0.50
C GLY A 135 -17.07 -14.64 -0.45
N ASP A 136 -16.59 -15.07 -1.61
CA ASP A 136 -15.25 -15.65 -1.77
C ASP A 136 -14.18 -14.55 -1.86
N PRO A 137 -13.00 -14.75 -1.25
CA PRO A 137 -11.92 -13.79 -1.34
C PRO A 137 -11.34 -13.74 -2.76
N LEU A 138 -11.01 -12.55 -3.24
CA LEU A 138 -10.26 -12.37 -4.49
C LEU A 138 -8.75 -12.39 -4.25
N PRO A 139 -7.92 -12.80 -5.24
CA PRO A 139 -6.47 -12.87 -5.08
C PRO A 139 -5.82 -11.50 -4.80
N PRO A 140 -4.61 -11.46 -4.20
CA PRO A 140 -3.98 -10.22 -3.73
C PRO A 140 -3.72 -9.21 -4.85
N ASP A 141 -3.52 -9.67 -6.08
CA ASP A 141 -3.28 -8.86 -7.28
C ASP A 141 -4.52 -8.09 -7.78
N ARG A 142 -5.68 -8.30 -7.16
CA ARG A 142 -6.93 -7.56 -7.42
C ARG A 142 -7.13 -6.36 -6.50
N TRP A 143 -6.33 -6.24 -5.46
CA TRP A 143 -6.50 -5.22 -4.42
C TRP A 143 -5.45 -4.13 -4.52
N VAL A 144 -5.86 -2.88 -4.35
CA VAL A 144 -4.90 -1.84 -3.97
C VAL A 144 -4.48 -2.10 -2.54
N TYR A 145 -3.17 -2.30 -2.33
CA TYR A 145 -2.60 -2.54 -1.01
C TYR A 145 -2.02 -1.24 -0.42
N PRO A 146 -2.09 -1.05 0.90
CA PRO A 146 -1.56 0.14 1.54
C PRO A 146 -0.04 0.09 1.61
N ILE A 147 0.58 1.26 1.81
CA ILE A 147 2.01 1.43 2.02
C ILE A 147 2.24 2.22 3.31
N PRO A 148 3.19 1.82 4.18
CA PRO A 148 3.51 2.60 5.37
C PRO A 148 4.16 3.93 4.99
N ASP A 149 3.81 4.99 5.73
CA ASP A 149 4.34 6.33 5.50
C ASP A 149 5.87 6.38 5.62
N SER A 150 6.46 5.51 6.42
CA SER A 150 7.92 5.39 6.59
C SER A 150 8.67 4.95 5.32
N ARG A 151 7.99 4.47 4.28
CA ARG A 151 8.56 4.08 2.98
C ARG A 151 8.49 5.19 1.94
N LEU A 152 7.80 6.29 2.25
CA LEU A 152 7.62 7.42 1.36
C LEU A 152 8.56 8.56 1.78
N ASP A 153 8.88 9.43 0.83
CA ASP A 153 9.64 10.65 1.15
C ASP A 153 8.79 11.59 2.03
N PRO A 154 9.27 12.02 3.21
CA PRO A 154 8.54 12.97 4.06
C PRO A 154 8.14 14.27 3.36
N ALA A 155 8.99 14.78 2.46
CA ALA A 155 8.67 15.99 1.70
C ALA A 155 7.49 15.74 0.72
N GLU A 156 7.46 14.56 0.11
CA GLU A 156 6.37 14.11 -0.76
C GLU A 156 5.07 13.89 0.03
N LEU A 157 5.15 13.31 1.24
CA LEU A 157 4.01 13.17 2.13
C LEU A 157 3.40 14.51 2.56
N ALA A 158 4.21 15.55 2.74
CA ALA A 158 3.72 16.87 3.12
C ALA A 158 3.05 17.63 1.95
N VAL A 159 3.63 17.54 0.75
CA VAL A 159 3.20 18.35 -0.42
C VAL A 159 2.21 17.60 -1.32
N ALA A 160 2.28 16.28 -1.37
CA ALA A 160 1.54 15.43 -2.30
C ALA A 160 0.76 14.31 -1.61
N ARG A 161 0.43 14.48 -0.30
CA ARG A 161 -0.33 13.51 0.52
C ARG A 161 -1.56 12.95 -0.19
N ASP A 162 -2.34 13.82 -0.82
CA ASP A 162 -3.59 13.43 -1.47
C ASP A 162 -3.37 12.48 -2.65
N THR A 163 -2.17 12.49 -3.24
CA THR A 163 -1.80 11.64 -4.36
C THR A 163 -1.25 10.27 -3.95
N VAL A 164 -1.05 10.04 -2.64
CA VAL A 164 -0.71 8.70 -2.11
C VAL A 164 -1.89 8.03 -1.42
N ARG A 165 -3.01 8.75 -1.17
CA ARG A 165 -4.22 8.16 -0.59
C ARG A 165 -4.73 6.99 -1.44
N LEU A 166 -5.31 5.99 -0.79
CA LEU A 166 -5.79 4.76 -1.44
C LEU A 166 -6.76 5.05 -2.59
N ALA A 167 -7.66 6.02 -2.42
CA ALA A 167 -8.61 6.44 -3.45
C ALA A 167 -7.93 6.93 -4.74
N PHE A 168 -6.92 7.79 -4.60
CA PHE A 168 -6.17 8.32 -5.74
C PHE A 168 -5.38 7.21 -6.45
N VAL A 169 -4.71 6.35 -5.67
CA VAL A 169 -3.95 5.23 -6.21
C VAL A 169 -4.87 4.25 -6.94
N ALA A 170 -6.06 3.96 -6.40
CA ALA A 170 -7.08 3.15 -7.06
C ALA A 170 -7.57 3.78 -8.36
N ALA A 171 -7.84 5.08 -8.38
CA ALA A 171 -8.24 5.81 -9.59
C ALA A 171 -7.21 5.70 -10.71
N LEU A 172 -5.91 5.76 -10.40
CA LEU A 172 -4.84 5.55 -11.38
C LEU A 172 -4.91 4.16 -12.02
N GLN A 173 -5.41 3.15 -11.30
CA GLN A 173 -5.49 1.77 -11.80
C GLN A 173 -6.47 1.62 -12.96
N HIS A 174 -7.36 2.59 -13.17
CA HIS A 174 -8.26 2.62 -14.34
C HIS A 174 -7.57 3.05 -15.63
N LEU A 175 -6.38 3.66 -15.55
CA LEU A 175 -5.63 4.15 -16.70
C LEU A 175 -4.77 3.05 -17.32
N PRO A 176 -4.62 3.03 -18.66
CA PRO A 176 -3.57 2.24 -19.32
C PRO A 176 -2.18 2.60 -18.78
N PRO A 177 -1.25 1.63 -18.63
CA PRO A 177 0.03 1.84 -17.93
C PRO A 177 0.85 3.05 -18.41
N ARG A 178 0.93 3.28 -19.74
CA ARG A 178 1.67 4.44 -20.27
C ARG A 178 0.97 5.78 -20.00
N GLN A 179 -0.36 5.81 -20.01
CA GLN A 179 -1.12 7.02 -19.67
C GLN A 179 -0.99 7.34 -18.18
N ARG A 180 -0.99 6.29 -17.33
CA ARG A 180 -0.71 6.38 -15.89
C ARG A 180 0.66 6.99 -15.62
N ALA A 181 1.72 6.47 -16.24
CA ALA A 181 3.07 7.00 -16.10
C ALA A 181 3.16 8.48 -16.49
N VAL A 182 2.57 8.86 -17.63
CA VAL A 182 2.53 10.26 -18.08
C VAL A 182 1.81 11.16 -17.10
N LEU A 183 0.64 10.75 -16.58
CA LEU A 183 -0.10 11.54 -15.59
C LEU A 183 0.71 11.72 -14.31
N ILE A 184 1.32 10.66 -13.78
CA ILE A 184 2.12 10.76 -12.54
C ILE A 184 3.32 11.69 -12.76
N LEU A 185 4.09 11.50 -13.83
CA LEU A 185 5.27 12.33 -14.11
C LEU A 185 4.91 13.82 -14.29
N ARG A 186 3.80 14.12 -14.98
CA ARG A 186 3.40 15.50 -15.31
C ARG A 186 2.61 16.19 -14.20
N ASP A 187 1.61 15.51 -13.63
CA ASP A 187 0.65 16.13 -12.72
C ASP A 187 1.00 15.92 -11.26
N VAL A 188 1.75 14.87 -10.92
CA VAL A 188 2.21 14.62 -9.53
C VAL A 188 3.63 15.14 -9.36
N LEU A 189 4.58 14.61 -10.12
CA LEU A 189 6.01 14.92 -9.98
C LEU A 189 6.44 16.21 -10.68
N LYS A 190 5.54 16.85 -11.43
CA LYS A 190 5.73 18.14 -12.11
C LYS A 190 6.89 18.19 -13.11
N TRP A 191 7.31 17.05 -13.66
CA TRP A 191 8.31 17.01 -14.72
C TRP A 191 7.79 17.73 -15.97
N SER A 192 8.66 18.35 -16.76
CA SER A 192 8.27 18.95 -18.04
C SER A 192 7.84 17.89 -19.07
N ALA A 193 7.13 18.33 -20.11
CA ALA A 193 6.74 17.44 -21.21
C ALA A 193 7.97 16.92 -21.98
N ALA A 194 9.03 17.73 -22.08
CA ALA A 194 10.29 17.35 -22.72
C ALA A 194 11.03 16.29 -21.91
N GLU A 195 11.17 16.45 -20.60
CA GLU A 195 11.80 15.45 -19.72
C GLU A 195 11.01 14.13 -19.73
N THR A 196 9.68 14.22 -19.66
CA THR A 196 8.79 13.04 -19.74
C THR A 196 8.95 12.31 -21.07
N ALA A 197 9.04 13.05 -22.18
CA ALA A 197 9.22 12.47 -23.51
C ALA A 197 10.58 11.76 -23.64
N GLY A 198 11.65 12.37 -23.13
CA GLY A 198 12.98 11.78 -23.08
C GLY A 198 13.06 10.55 -22.18
N LEU A 199 12.37 10.56 -21.04
CA LEU A 199 12.28 9.40 -20.15
C LEU A 199 11.55 8.23 -20.82
N LEU A 200 10.40 8.48 -21.44
CA LEU A 200 9.54 7.46 -22.04
C LEU A 200 9.93 7.07 -23.46
N SER A 201 11.06 7.58 -23.97
CA SER A 201 11.54 7.41 -25.34
C SER A 201 10.44 7.66 -26.38
N THR A 202 9.78 8.81 -26.30
CA THR A 202 8.67 9.20 -27.18
C THR A 202 8.73 10.70 -27.52
N SER A 203 7.74 11.21 -28.24
CA SER A 203 7.67 12.64 -28.59
C SER A 203 6.90 13.46 -27.54
N VAL A 204 7.20 14.76 -27.45
CA VAL A 204 6.45 15.71 -26.61
C VAL A 204 4.97 15.73 -26.99
N ALA A 205 4.66 15.65 -28.29
CA ALA A 205 3.28 15.56 -28.78
C ALA A 205 2.56 14.30 -28.25
N SER A 206 3.25 13.16 -28.26
CA SER A 206 2.73 11.90 -27.72
C SER A 206 2.47 11.99 -26.21
N VAL A 207 3.37 12.63 -25.44
CA VAL A 207 3.18 12.89 -24.01
C VAL A 207 1.95 13.77 -23.76
N ASN A 208 1.84 14.91 -24.43
CA ASN A 208 0.71 15.83 -24.24
C ASN A 208 -0.62 15.16 -24.59
N SER A 209 -0.65 14.41 -25.69
CA SER A 209 -1.83 13.64 -26.11
C SER A 209 -2.19 12.53 -25.10
N ALA A 210 -1.21 11.82 -24.56
CA ALA A 210 -1.42 10.81 -23.53
C ALA A 210 -1.94 11.42 -22.22
N LEU A 211 -1.40 12.58 -21.81
CA LEU A 211 -1.85 13.30 -20.62
C LEU A 211 -3.30 13.76 -20.76
N GLN A 212 -3.67 14.33 -21.90
CA GLN A 212 -5.05 14.74 -22.18
C GLN A 212 -6.01 13.55 -22.05
N ARG A 213 -5.67 12.40 -22.65
CA ARG A 213 -6.49 11.17 -22.53
C ARG A 213 -6.53 10.64 -21.11
N ALA A 214 -5.41 10.70 -20.38
CA ALA A 214 -5.35 10.27 -18.99
C ALA A 214 -6.32 11.08 -18.14
N ARG A 215 -6.28 12.42 -18.23
CA ARG A 215 -7.18 13.32 -17.50
C ARG A 215 -8.65 13.12 -17.87
N ALA A 216 -8.95 12.87 -19.15
CA ALA A 216 -10.32 12.63 -19.60
C ALA A 216 -10.90 11.30 -19.08
N ARG A 217 -10.05 10.31 -18.79
CA ARG A 217 -10.46 9.00 -18.25
C ARG A 217 -10.33 8.90 -16.73
N PHE A 218 -9.50 9.76 -16.12
CA PHE A 218 -9.27 9.74 -14.69
C PHE A 218 -10.59 10.05 -13.98
N PRO A 219 -11.09 9.13 -13.14
CA PRO A 219 -12.35 9.37 -12.45
C PRO A 219 -12.21 10.58 -11.54
N LEU A 220 -13.32 11.29 -11.34
CA LEU A 220 -13.39 12.30 -10.29
C LEU A 220 -13.20 11.57 -8.96
N VAL A 221 -12.07 11.82 -8.31
CA VAL A 221 -11.80 11.38 -6.95
C VAL A 221 -12.26 12.52 -6.06
N GLU A 222 -13.21 12.24 -5.17
CA GLU A 222 -13.62 13.24 -4.18
C GLU A 222 -12.39 13.73 -3.42
N PRO A 223 -12.26 15.05 -3.21
CA PRO A 223 -11.18 15.57 -2.40
C PRO A 223 -11.31 14.91 -1.04
N PRO A 224 -10.20 14.40 -0.51
CA PRO A 224 -10.29 13.56 0.65
C PRO A 224 -10.70 14.40 1.86
N ALA A 225 -11.53 13.83 2.75
CA ALA A 225 -11.80 14.43 4.05
C ALA A 225 -10.44 14.61 4.75
N GLY A 226 -10.15 15.83 5.22
CA GLY A 226 -8.82 16.39 5.49
C GLY A 226 -7.82 15.47 6.22
N GLU A 227 -7.39 15.86 7.41
CA GLU A 227 -6.66 14.98 8.32
C GLU A 227 -7.62 14.58 9.44
N VAL A 228 -7.61 13.30 9.80
CA VAL A 228 -8.40 12.79 10.92
C VAL A 228 -7.91 13.45 12.19
N ASP A 229 -8.83 14.07 12.92
CA ASP A 229 -8.56 14.74 14.19
C ASP A 229 -7.99 13.77 15.23
N GLU A 230 -6.97 14.20 15.99
CA GLU A 230 -6.30 13.33 16.98
C GLU A 230 -7.24 12.93 18.12
N ASP A 231 -8.15 13.82 18.55
CA ASP A 231 -9.13 13.52 19.59
C ASP A 231 -10.21 12.56 19.08
N LEU A 232 -10.61 12.66 17.81
CA LEU A 232 -11.44 11.65 17.14
C LEU A 232 -10.76 10.29 17.14
N LEU A 233 -9.48 10.23 16.80
CA LEU A 233 -8.71 8.98 16.77
C LEU A 233 -8.58 8.36 18.17
N ALA A 234 -8.29 9.16 19.19
CA ALA A 234 -8.22 8.71 20.58
C ALA A 234 -9.56 8.14 21.06
N ARG A 235 -10.68 8.81 20.74
CA ARG A 235 -12.03 8.30 21.02
C ARG A 235 -12.33 7.00 20.29
N TYR A 236 -11.90 6.88 19.04
CA TYR A 236 -12.05 5.65 18.25
C TYR A 236 -11.31 4.47 18.91
N ILE A 237 -10.04 4.64 19.25
CA ILE A 237 -9.23 3.61 19.91
C ILE A 237 -9.87 3.21 21.25
N SER A 238 -10.26 4.18 22.08
CA SER A 238 -10.90 3.90 23.36
C SER A 238 -12.22 3.14 23.20
N ALA A 239 -13.05 3.52 22.23
CA ALA A 239 -14.29 2.82 21.95
C ALA A 239 -14.04 1.39 21.45
N PHE A 240 -13.03 1.19 20.60
CA PHE A 240 -12.64 -0.13 20.09
C PHE A 240 -12.16 -1.05 21.22
N GLU A 241 -11.22 -0.60 22.05
CA GLU A 241 -10.65 -1.40 23.14
C GLU A 241 -11.69 -1.79 24.20
N ARG A 242 -12.67 -0.91 24.46
CA ARG A 242 -13.81 -1.22 25.35
C ARG A 242 -14.91 -2.05 24.69
N SER A 243 -14.76 -2.40 23.40
CA SER A 243 -15.80 -3.06 22.60
C SER A 243 -17.13 -2.28 22.58
N ASP A 244 -17.06 -0.96 22.64
CA ASP A 244 -18.20 -0.05 22.64
C ASP A 244 -18.63 0.29 21.21
N MET A 245 -19.45 -0.59 20.65
CA MET A 245 -19.93 -0.46 19.27
C MET A 245 -20.80 0.79 19.07
N ALA A 246 -21.55 1.21 20.09
CA ALA A 246 -22.38 2.41 20.00
C ALA A 246 -21.50 3.68 19.89
N ALA A 247 -20.44 3.75 20.70
CA ALA A 247 -19.47 4.82 20.61
C ALA A 247 -18.76 4.81 19.25
N LEU A 248 -18.29 3.66 18.75
CA LEU A 248 -17.66 3.57 17.42
C LEU A 248 -18.56 4.09 16.30
N VAL A 249 -19.83 3.69 16.29
CA VAL A 249 -20.82 4.14 15.29
C VAL A 249 -21.06 5.65 15.35
N SER A 250 -21.01 6.25 16.54
CA SER A 250 -21.21 7.70 16.71
C SER A 250 -20.10 8.55 16.08
N LEU A 251 -18.92 7.97 15.85
CA LEU A 251 -17.75 8.64 15.26
C LEU A 251 -17.75 8.59 13.72
N LEU A 252 -18.62 7.79 13.12
CA LEU A 252 -18.70 7.62 11.66
C LEU A 252 -19.45 8.79 11.04
N HIS A 253 -19.08 9.24 9.84
CA HIS A 253 -19.89 10.11 9.00
C HIS A 253 -21.19 9.41 8.54
N GLU A 254 -22.24 10.16 8.18
CA GLU A 254 -23.51 9.56 7.74
C GLU A 254 -23.35 8.64 6.53
N ASP A 255 -22.48 9.03 5.60
CA ASP A 255 -22.12 8.29 4.37
C ASP A 255 -20.84 7.45 4.51
N ALA A 256 -20.40 7.17 5.75
CA ALA A 256 -19.17 6.42 5.98
C ALA A 256 -19.15 5.08 5.22
N THR A 257 -17.97 4.69 4.75
CA THR A 257 -17.76 3.39 4.10
C THR A 257 -16.92 2.48 4.97
N SER A 258 -17.23 1.19 4.96
CA SER A 258 -16.41 0.16 5.63
C SER A 258 -16.22 -1.01 4.67
N SER A 259 -14.98 -1.46 4.51
CA SER A 259 -14.65 -2.59 3.63
C SER A 259 -13.59 -3.48 4.24
N MET A 260 -13.54 -4.74 3.78
CA MET A 260 -12.66 -5.75 4.37
C MET A 260 -11.97 -6.60 3.30
N PRO A 261 -11.00 -6.04 2.55
CA PRO A 261 -10.18 -6.84 1.63
C PRO A 261 -9.58 -8.08 2.36
N PRO A 262 -9.57 -9.27 1.74
CA PRO A 262 -9.72 -9.51 0.30
C PRO A 262 -11.16 -9.84 -0.17
N PHE A 263 -12.19 -9.39 0.55
CA PHE A 263 -13.58 -9.54 0.11
C PHE A 263 -14.06 -8.33 -0.69
N THR A 264 -14.86 -8.56 -1.73
CA THR A 264 -15.59 -7.49 -2.46
C THR A 264 -16.71 -6.88 -1.64
N TRP A 265 -17.01 -7.46 -0.48
CA TRP A 265 -17.96 -6.94 0.48
C TRP A 265 -17.52 -5.58 1.04
N TRP A 266 -18.44 -4.63 1.00
CA TRP A 266 -18.30 -3.32 1.64
C TRP A 266 -19.68 -2.75 1.98
N LEU A 267 -19.73 -1.87 2.96
CA LEU A 267 -20.93 -1.16 3.39
C LEU A 267 -20.81 0.33 3.10
N ARG A 268 -21.96 0.94 2.84
CA ARG A 268 -22.14 2.39 2.80
C ARG A 268 -23.17 2.80 3.83
N GLY A 269 -22.87 3.87 4.55
CA GLY A 269 -23.77 4.54 5.46
C GLY A 269 -23.61 4.08 6.91
N ARG A 270 -23.71 5.04 7.83
CA ARG A 270 -23.59 4.83 9.29
C ARG A 270 -24.54 3.74 9.79
N GLU A 271 -25.80 3.74 9.36
CA GLU A 271 -26.80 2.75 9.83
C GLU A 271 -26.55 1.34 9.30
N SER A 272 -26.06 1.20 8.06
CA SER A 272 -25.63 -0.09 7.53
C SER A 272 -24.47 -0.65 8.35
N ILE A 273 -23.45 0.16 8.61
CA ILE A 273 -22.27 -0.22 9.41
C ILE A 273 -22.71 -0.58 10.84
N ARG A 274 -23.55 0.25 11.46
CA ARG A 274 -24.12 0.01 12.80
C ARG A 274 -24.82 -1.34 12.89
N THR A 275 -25.70 -1.63 11.94
CA THR A 275 -26.48 -2.88 11.92
C THR A 275 -25.56 -4.09 11.97
N VAL A 276 -24.49 -4.06 11.17
CA VAL A 276 -23.57 -5.18 11.05
C VAL A 276 -22.63 -5.25 12.27
N LEU A 277 -22.11 -4.12 12.78
CA LEU A 277 -21.30 -4.06 14.00
C LEU A 277 -22.07 -4.60 15.22
N LEU A 278 -23.32 -4.17 15.42
CA LEU A 278 -24.12 -4.63 16.56
C LEU A 278 -24.54 -6.11 16.44
N ALA A 279 -24.83 -6.58 15.23
CA ALA A 279 -25.20 -7.99 14.99
C ALA A 279 -24.02 -8.96 15.12
N SER A 280 -22.78 -8.45 15.17
CA SER A 280 -21.58 -9.28 15.12
C SER A 280 -21.23 -9.96 16.46
N GLY A 281 -21.87 -9.59 17.57
CA GLY A 281 -21.62 -10.23 18.87
C GLY A 281 -20.24 -9.91 19.46
N ALA A 282 -19.72 -8.70 19.21
CA ALA A 282 -18.41 -8.21 19.66
C ALA A 282 -17.22 -9.12 19.26
N PRO A 283 -17.05 -9.43 17.97
CA PRO A 283 -16.02 -10.36 17.51
C PRO A 283 -14.59 -9.79 17.60
N CYS A 284 -14.49 -8.47 17.81
CA CYS A 284 -13.26 -7.76 18.11
C CYS A 284 -12.99 -7.66 19.62
N ALA A 285 -13.83 -8.25 20.48
CA ALA A 285 -13.61 -8.23 21.93
C ALA A 285 -12.24 -8.82 22.29
N GLY A 286 -11.49 -8.12 23.15
CA GLY A 286 -10.12 -8.49 23.51
C GLY A 286 -9.09 -8.21 22.41
N SER A 287 -9.48 -7.66 21.26
CA SER A 287 -8.53 -7.19 20.25
C SER A 287 -7.85 -5.91 20.71
N ARG A 288 -6.59 -5.75 20.31
CA ARG A 288 -5.80 -4.55 20.58
C ARG A 288 -5.43 -3.85 19.29
N LEU A 289 -5.43 -2.52 19.30
CA LEU A 289 -4.94 -1.71 18.20
C LEU A 289 -3.55 -1.17 18.53
N LEU A 290 -2.59 -1.38 17.64
CA LEU A 290 -1.27 -0.75 17.71
C LEU A 290 -1.20 0.34 16.63
N PRO A 291 -1.03 1.64 17.00
CA PRO A 291 -0.98 2.73 16.04
C PRO A 291 0.15 2.61 15.02
N THR A 292 -0.14 3.01 13.78
CA THR A 292 0.81 3.19 12.67
C THR A 292 0.23 4.21 11.68
N ARG A 293 0.83 4.38 10.50
CA ARG A 293 0.30 5.22 9.42
C ARG A 293 0.43 4.53 8.07
N ALA A 294 -0.58 4.72 7.22
CA ALA A 294 -0.65 4.15 5.89
C ALA A 294 -1.16 5.20 4.90
N ASN A 295 -0.46 5.40 3.79
CA ASN A 295 -0.92 6.27 2.70
C ASN A 295 -1.23 7.72 3.13
N GLY A 296 -0.54 8.23 4.16
CA GLY A 296 -0.82 9.52 4.77
C GLY A 296 -2.06 9.50 5.66
N CYS A 297 -2.61 8.36 6.03
CA CYS A 297 -3.79 8.23 6.90
C CYS A 297 -3.43 7.52 8.21
N PRO A 298 -4.14 7.79 9.33
CA PRO A 298 -4.01 6.95 10.51
C PRO A 298 -4.34 5.50 10.19
N ALA A 299 -3.56 4.59 10.77
CA ALA A 299 -3.78 3.17 10.61
C ALA A 299 -3.43 2.41 11.89
N PHE A 300 -3.89 1.17 11.98
CA PHE A 300 -3.68 0.32 13.14
C PHE A 300 -3.36 -1.11 12.75
N GLY A 301 -2.36 -1.69 13.40
CA GLY A 301 -2.24 -3.15 13.48
C GLY A 301 -3.24 -3.69 14.49
N GLN A 302 -4.25 -4.42 14.03
CA GLN A 302 -5.19 -5.12 14.90
C GLN A 302 -4.63 -6.48 15.30
N TYR A 303 -4.53 -6.72 16.60
CA TYR A 303 -4.14 -8.00 17.18
C TYR A 303 -5.33 -8.68 17.83
N ARG A 304 -5.48 -9.99 17.60
CA ARG A 304 -6.48 -10.85 18.24
C ARG A 304 -5.75 -12.01 18.92
N ASP A 305 -6.02 -12.22 20.21
CA ASP A 305 -5.32 -13.22 21.04
C ASP A 305 -3.79 -13.09 20.97
N GLY A 306 -3.30 -11.85 20.97
CA GLY A 306 -1.88 -11.53 20.84
C GLY A 306 -1.30 -11.70 19.43
N LYS A 307 -2.06 -12.19 18.44
CA LYS A 307 -1.59 -12.46 17.08
C LYS A 307 -2.05 -11.40 16.08
N PRO A 308 -1.23 -11.05 15.08
CA PRO A 308 -1.64 -10.23 13.94
C PRO A 308 -2.92 -10.74 13.29
N PHE A 309 -3.88 -9.84 13.11
CA PHE A 309 -5.16 -10.15 12.47
C PHE A 309 -5.41 -9.31 11.21
N ALA A 310 -5.34 -7.99 11.33
CA ALA A 310 -5.65 -7.08 10.23
C ALA A 310 -4.88 -5.76 10.32
N LEU A 311 -4.71 -5.09 9.19
CA LEU A 311 -4.31 -3.68 9.14
C LEU A 311 -5.56 -2.84 8.85
N VAL A 312 -5.91 -1.94 9.77
CA VAL A 312 -7.07 -1.05 9.65
C VAL A 312 -6.57 0.33 9.22
N VAL A 313 -7.08 0.86 8.11
CA VAL A 313 -6.77 2.21 7.62
C VAL A 313 -8.02 3.08 7.78
N ILE A 314 -7.87 4.25 8.40
CA ILE A 314 -8.96 5.18 8.72
C ILE A 314 -8.82 6.44 7.88
N GLU A 315 -9.89 6.79 7.16
CA GLU A 315 -10.02 8.03 6.40
C GLU A 315 -11.11 8.92 7.04
N GLY A 316 -10.91 10.24 7.08
CA GLY A 316 -11.86 11.15 7.69
C GLY A 316 -11.32 12.55 7.96
N GLY A 317 -12.10 13.34 8.68
CA GLY A 317 -11.75 14.64 9.24
C GLY A 317 -12.26 14.71 10.68
N ASP A 318 -13.28 15.52 10.93
CA ASP A 318 -13.97 15.59 12.23
C ASP A 318 -14.82 14.34 12.53
N LEU A 319 -15.13 13.56 11.49
CA LEU A 319 -15.77 12.24 11.54
C LEU A 319 -15.06 11.25 10.60
N ILE A 320 -15.20 9.96 10.88
CA ILE A 320 -14.64 8.88 10.06
C ILE A 320 -15.49 8.68 8.81
N THR A 321 -14.93 8.90 7.62
CA THR A 321 -15.61 8.73 6.33
C THR A 321 -15.31 7.38 5.69
N GLY A 322 -14.21 6.73 6.06
CA GLY A 322 -13.79 5.46 5.50
C GLY A 322 -13.02 4.61 6.49
N GLU A 323 -13.32 3.32 6.50
CA GLU A 323 -12.55 2.28 7.18
C GLU A 323 -12.24 1.17 6.18
N THR A 324 -10.97 0.84 6.02
CA THR A 324 -10.56 -0.32 5.23
C THR A 324 -9.74 -1.28 6.09
N THR A 325 -10.27 -2.48 6.29
CA THR A 325 -9.67 -3.52 7.13
C THR A 325 -9.06 -4.60 6.26
N TYR A 326 -7.75 -4.50 6.01
CA TYR A 326 -6.99 -5.49 5.25
C TYR A 326 -6.72 -6.73 6.12
N LEU A 327 -7.39 -7.84 5.81
CA LEU A 327 -7.20 -9.13 6.48
C LEU A 327 -5.96 -9.87 5.95
N ASP A 328 -4.80 -9.24 6.08
CA ASP A 328 -3.51 -9.79 5.64
C ASP A 328 -2.43 -9.58 6.71
N PRO A 329 -2.17 -10.58 7.56
CA PRO A 329 -1.08 -10.55 8.53
C PRO A 329 0.31 -10.33 7.92
N GLY A 330 0.48 -10.60 6.62
CA GLY A 330 1.72 -10.34 5.89
C GLY A 330 2.08 -8.84 5.80
N LEU A 331 1.12 -7.95 6.07
CA LEU A 331 1.37 -6.51 6.17
C LEU A 331 2.13 -6.12 7.44
N PHE A 332 2.12 -6.93 8.50
CA PHE A 332 2.68 -6.52 9.79
C PHE A 332 4.20 -6.25 9.71
N PRO A 333 5.03 -7.18 9.20
CA PRO A 333 6.46 -6.92 9.03
C PRO A 333 6.74 -5.74 8.10
N PHE A 334 5.93 -5.57 7.05
CA PHE A 334 6.06 -4.48 6.09
C PHE A 334 5.85 -3.11 6.74
N PHE A 335 4.91 -3.03 7.68
CA PHE A 335 4.61 -1.85 8.49
C PHE A 335 5.49 -1.71 9.75
N GLY A 336 6.48 -2.60 9.95
CA GLY A 336 7.32 -2.61 11.15
C GLY A 336 6.57 -3.00 12.43
N LEU A 337 5.39 -3.62 12.30
CA LEU A 337 4.57 -4.07 13.41
C LEU A 337 5.06 -5.45 13.89
N PRO A 338 5.06 -5.71 15.22
CA PRO A 338 5.52 -6.99 15.75
C PRO A 338 4.58 -8.13 15.36
N MET A 339 5.13 -9.33 15.18
CA MET A 339 4.34 -10.55 14.88
C MET A 339 3.65 -11.16 16.11
N SER A 340 3.81 -10.54 17.28
CA SER A 340 3.12 -10.87 18.52
C SER A 340 2.96 -9.61 19.35
N SER A 341 1.77 -9.40 19.92
CA SER A 341 1.59 -8.42 20.99
C SER A 341 1.51 -9.19 22.31
N ALA A 342 2.48 -8.94 23.19
CA ALA A 342 2.40 -9.49 24.54
C ALA A 342 1.13 -8.93 25.21
N SER A 343 0.25 -9.81 25.66
CA SER A 343 -0.66 -9.45 26.75
C SER A 343 0.20 -9.25 28.00
N PRO A 344 -0.02 -8.22 28.83
CA PRO A 344 0.52 -8.28 30.17
C PRO A 344 -0.04 -9.55 30.80
N SER A 345 0.84 -10.50 31.09
CA SER A 345 0.54 -11.70 31.87
C SER A 345 -0.24 -11.26 33.09
N ARG A 346 -1.47 -11.76 33.28
CA ARG A 346 -2.09 -11.75 34.60
C ARG A 346 -1.09 -12.45 35.52
N ILE A 347 -0.46 -11.68 36.38
CA ILE A 347 0.12 -12.23 37.60
C ILE A 347 -1.11 -12.55 38.43
N ASP A 348 -1.59 -13.79 38.30
CA ASP A 348 -2.54 -14.36 39.25
C ASP A 348 -1.79 -14.43 40.59
N GLY A 349 -2.23 -13.60 41.54
CA GLY A 349 -1.77 -13.60 42.93
C GLY A 349 -2.67 -14.43 43.81
#